data_AF-A0A562B315-F1
#
_entry.id   AF-A0A562B315-F1
#
_cell.length_a   1.000
_cell.length_b   1.000
_cell.length_c   1.000
_cell.angle_alpha   90.00
_cell.angle_beta   90.00
_cell.angle_gamma   90.00
#
_symmetry.space_group_name_H-M   'P 1'
#
loop_
_entity.id
_entity.type
_entity.pdbx_description
1 polymer ?
#
loop_
_entity_poly.entity_id
_entity_poly.type
_entity_poly.pdbx_seq_one_letter_code
_entity_poly.pdbx_strand_id
1 'polypeptide(L)'
;MRVASNEVQALSWKLWVSRRGSCAFDLADFRQTRKAPHIELQARDDSGCKLMVWQDPRRVTLAHANCQQRCTPGIYEEAWPVMFDPGNGMCAQVR
;
A
#
# COMPACT_ATOMS: atom_id res chain seq x y z
N MET A 1 -0.24 8.97 -2.61
CA MET A 1 0.81 8.43 -1.73
C MET A 1 2.06 9.31 -1.81
N ARG A 2 2.69 9.63 -0.69
CA ARG A 2 3.93 10.42 -0.63
C ARG A 2 5.02 9.60 0.06
N VAL A 3 6.15 9.41 -0.62
CA VAL A 3 7.36 8.79 -0.05
C VAL A 3 8.54 9.74 -0.20
N ALA A 4 9.27 9.95 0.88
CA ALA A 4 10.50 10.73 0.88
C ALA A 4 11.47 10.15 1.92
N SER A 5 12.77 10.11 1.61
CA SER A 5 13.81 9.65 2.54
C SER A 5 13.52 8.28 3.17
N ASN A 6 13.03 7.32 2.36
CA ASN A 6 12.60 5.99 2.82
C ASN A 6 11.54 6.02 3.92
N GLU A 7 10.57 6.92 3.78
CA GLU A 7 9.46 7.08 4.71
C GLU A 7 8.18 7.45 3.95
N VAL A 8 7.09 6.73 4.24
CA VAL A 8 5.75 7.01 3.78
C VAL A 8 5.20 8.15 4.63
N GLN A 9 5.17 9.34 4.05
CA GLN A 9 4.69 10.56 4.70
C GLN A 9 3.18 10.74 4.55
N ALA A 10 2.57 10.12 3.52
CA ALA A 10 1.14 10.11 3.33
C ALA A 10 0.70 8.86 2.55
N LEU A 11 -0.33 8.19 3.06
CA LEU A 11 -1.02 7.09 2.40
C LEU A 11 -2.50 7.21 2.72
N SER A 12 -3.33 7.33 1.69
CA SER A 12 -4.77 7.12 1.77
C SER A 12 -5.18 6.59 0.42
N TRP A 13 -5.52 5.31 0.36
CA TRP A 13 -5.73 4.63 -0.90
C TRP A 13 -6.79 3.55 -0.81
N LYS A 14 -7.59 3.45 -1.88
CA LYS A 14 -8.63 2.45 -2.06
C LYS A 14 -8.43 1.73 -3.39
N LEU A 15 -8.06 0.45 -3.32
CA LEU A 15 -7.99 -0.45 -4.47
C LEU A 15 -9.39 -0.91 -4.83
N TRP A 16 -9.76 -0.85 -6.11
CA TRP A 16 -10.96 -1.52 -6.60
C TRP A 16 -10.59 -2.77 -7.39
N VAL A 17 -11.10 -3.93 -6.96
CA VAL A 17 -10.93 -5.19 -7.68
C VAL A 17 -12.19 -5.41 -8.53
N SER A 18 -12.22 -4.77 -9.70
CA SER A 18 -13.39 -4.76 -10.61
C SER A 18 -14.68 -4.39 -9.86
N ARG A 19 -15.79 -5.12 -10.10
CA ARG A 19 -17.07 -4.94 -9.40
C ARG A 19 -17.17 -5.76 -8.10
N ARG A 20 -16.13 -6.52 -7.74
CA ARG A 20 -16.20 -7.51 -6.64
C ARG A 20 -15.95 -6.89 -5.27
N GLY A 21 -15.20 -5.80 -5.19
CA GLY A 21 -14.95 -5.13 -3.93
C GLY A 21 -13.75 -4.23 -3.95
N SER A 22 -13.29 -3.88 -2.74
CA SER A 22 -12.16 -2.99 -2.56
C SER A 22 -11.31 -3.35 -1.35
N CYS A 23 -10.03 -2.97 -1.38
CA CYS A 23 -9.18 -2.90 -0.21
C CYS A 23 -8.86 -1.43 0.12
N ALA A 24 -8.81 -1.06 1.40
CA ALA A 24 -8.51 0.31 1.81
C ALA A 24 -7.34 0.35 2.80
N PHE A 25 -6.46 1.33 2.60
CA PHE A 25 -5.26 1.52 3.41
C PHE A 25 -5.06 3.00 3.68
N ASP A 26 -5.01 3.38 4.96
CA ASP A 26 -4.71 4.73 5.42
C ASP A 26 -3.52 4.71 6.36
N LEU A 27 -2.61 5.68 6.24
CA LEU A 27 -1.38 5.74 7.04
C LEU A 27 -1.67 5.75 8.54
N ALA A 28 -2.78 6.36 8.98
CA ALA A 28 -3.13 6.47 10.40
C ALA A 28 -3.26 5.08 11.06
N ASP A 29 -3.67 4.07 10.30
CA ASP A 29 -3.86 2.71 10.79
C ASP A 29 -2.55 1.92 10.93
N PHE A 30 -1.43 2.47 10.47
CA PHE A 30 -0.16 1.77 10.42
C PHE A 30 0.95 2.54 11.17
N ARG A 31 1.98 1.78 11.57
CA ARG A 31 3.25 2.30 12.07
C ARG A 31 4.37 1.86 11.14
N GLN A 32 5.32 2.76 10.87
CA GLN A 32 6.56 2.41 10.17
C GLN A 32 7.46 1.61 11.09
N THR A 33 7.84 0.39 10.68
CA THR A 33 8.71 -0.50 11.46
C THR A 33 10.07 -0.69 10.81
N ARG A 34 10.20 -0.42 9.51
CA ARG A 34 11.43 -0.58 8.73
C ARG A 34 11.51 0.51 7.66
N LYS A 35 12.72 1.00 7.38
CA LYS A 35 13.00 1.94 6.28
C LYS A 35 13.83 1.32 5.13
N ALA A 36 14.60 0.25 5.40
CA ALA A 36 15.47 -0.40 4.41
C ALA A 36 15.52 -1.93 4.63
N PRO A 37 15.72 -2.76 3.58
CA PRO A 37 15.94 -2.39 2.16
C PRO A 37 14.66 -1.92 1.43
N HIS A 38 13.51 -2.07 2.07
CA HIS A 38 12.24 -1.46 1.69
C HIS A 38 11.55 -0.95 2.96
N ILE A 39 10.54 -0.10 2.78
CA ILE A 39 9.76 0.41 3.90
C ILE A 39 8.72 -0.65 4.30
N GLU A 40 8.57 -0.88 5.59
CA GLU A 40 7.54 -1.77 6.16
C GLU A 40 6.61 -0.94 7.04
N LEU A 41 5.31 -0.99 6.76
CA LEU A 41 4.25 -0.48 7.62
C LEU A 41 3.53 -1.67 8.25
N GLN A 42 3.42 -1.70 9.58
CA GLN A 42 2.64 -2.70 10.28
C GLN A 42 1.35 -2.09 10.82
N ALA A 43 0.23 -2.77 10.63
CA ALA A 43 -1.07 -2.34 11.16
C ALA A 43 -1.03 -2.27 12.69
N ARG A 44 -1.81 -1.33 13.24
CA ARG A 44 -1.90 -1.07 14.70
C ARG A 44 -2.94 -1.93 15.41
N ASP A 45 -3.75 -2.68 14.66
CA ASP A 45 -4.94 -3.41 15.11
C ASP A 45 -4.68 -4.90 15.40
N ASP A 46 -3.41 -5.30 15.54
CA ASP A 46 -2.96 -6.68 15.74
C ASP A 46 -3.40 -7.69 14.66
N SER A 47 -3.94 -7.22 13.52
CA SER A 47 -4.32 -8.09 12.38
C SER A 47 -3.14 -8.81 11.73
N GLY A 48 -1.90 -8.38 12.02
CA GLY A 48 -0.71 -8.83 11.33
C GLY A 48 -0.56 -8.28 9.91
N CYS A 49 -1.46 -7.40 9.46
CA CYS A 49 -1.39 -6.76 8.15
C CYS A 49 -0.11 -5.92 8.01
N LYS A 50 0.59 -6.12 6.90
CA LYS A 50 1.81 -5.43 6.55
C LYS A 50 1.71 -4.81 5.17
N LEU A 51 2.23 -3.61 5.03
CA LEU A 51 2.47 -2.97 3.75
C LEU A 51 3.96 -2.89 3.50
N MET A 52 4.38 -3.28 2.31
CA MET A 52 5.77 -3.18 1.86
C MET A 52 5.84 -2.17 0.73
N VAL A 53 6.74 -1.19 0.86
CA VAL A 53 6.87 -0.08 -0.09
C VAL A 53 8.28 0.00 -0.64
N TRP A 54 8.38 0.02 -1.97
CA TRP A 54 9.61 0.25 -2.73
C TRP A 54 9.47 1.54 -3.52
N GLN A 55 10.56 2.28 -3.63
CA GLN A 55 10.62 3.49 -4.44
C GLN A 55 11.82 3.40 -5.39
N ASP A 56 11.56 3.58 -6.67
CA ASP A 56 12.55 3.92 -7.68
C ASP A 56 12.21 5.33 -8.27
N PRO A 57 13.09 5.95 -9.08
CA PRO A 57 12.82 7.27 -9.64
C PRO A 57 11.55 7.37 -10.51
N ARG A 58 11.03 6.25 -11.00
CA ARG A 58 9.90 6.16 -11.93
C ARG A 58 8.60 5.73 -11.25
N ARG A 59 8.66 5.01 -10.13
CA ARG A 59 7.46 4.49 -9.45
C ARG A 59 7.67 4.26 -7.95
N VAL A 60 6.56 4.32 -7.23
CA VAL A 60 6.43 3.77 -5.88
C VAL A 60 5.53 2.54 -5.95
N THR A 61 5.99 1.39 -5.47
CA THR A 61 5.21 0.15 -5.43
C THR A 61 4.74 -0.11 -4.01
N LEU A 62 3.46 -0.41 -3.83
CA LEU A 62 2.83 -0.84 -2.58
C LEU A 62 2.36 -2.30 -2.74
N ALA A 63 2.97 -3.20 -1.97
CA ALA A 63 2.47 -4.56 -1.77
C ALA A 63 1.89 -4.71 -0.37
N HIS A 64 1.10 -5.76 -0.16
CA HIS A 64 0.47 -6.04 1.12
C HIS A 64 0.51 -7.54 1.46
N ALA A 65 0.56 -7.84 2.76
CA ALA A 65 0.53 -9.20 3.30
C ALA A 65 -0.39 -9.26 4.53
N ASN A 66 -1.19 -10.32 4.66
CA ASN A 66 -2.13 -10.56 5.77
C ASN A 66 -3.17 -9.44 5.97
N CYS A 67 -3.66 -8.84 4.88
CA CYS A 67 -4.58 -7.69 4.94
C CYS A 67 -6.03 -8.04 4.55
N GLN A 68 -6.45 -9.30 4.67
CA GLN A 68 -7.79 -9.78 4.32
C GLN A 68 -8.89 -8.95 5.01
N GLN A 69 -8.69 -8.56 6.26
CA GLN A 69 -9.65 -7.78 7.05
C GLN A 69 -9.84 -6.33 6.53
N ARG A 70 -8.93 -5.85 5.67
CA ARG A 70 -8.98 -4.53 5.04
C ARG A 70 -9.61 -4.55 3.65
N CYS A 71 -10.03 -5.73 3.21
CA CYS A 71 -10.62 -5.96 1.91
C CYS A 71 -12.06 -6.46 2.06
N THR A 72 -12.88 -6.26 1.03
CA THR A 72 -14.14 -7.01 0.91
C THR A 72 -13.83 -8.52 0.98
N PRO A 73 -14.61 -9.33 1.73
CA PRO A 73 -14.37 -10.77 1.80
C PRO A 73 -14.33 -11.44 0.41
N GLY A 74 -13.32 -12.29 0.19
CA GLY A 74 -13.19 -13.10 -1.04
C GLY A 74 -12.48 -12.41 -2.22
N ILE A 75 -11.87 -11.23 -2.04
CA ILE A 75 -11.11 -10.54 -3.12
C ILE A 75 -9.61 -10.40 -2.86
N TYR A 76 -9.14 -10.78 -1.66
CA TYR A 76 -7.77 -10.48 -1.22
C TYR A 76 -6.72 -11.17 -2.10
N GLU A 77 -7.00 -12.39 -2.54
CA GLU A 77 -6.15 -13.21 -3.39
C GLU A 77 -5.97 -12.60 -4.80
N GLU A 78 -6.83 -11.67 -5.17
CA GLU A 78 -6.82 -10.98 -6.47
C GLU A 78 -6.34 -9.52 -6.35
N ALA A 79 -6.08 -9.05 -5.13
CA ALA A 79 -5.53 -7.73 -4.87
C ALA A 79 -4.02 -7.77 -5.16
N TRP A 80 -3.65 -7.42 -6.40
CA TRP A 80 -2.25 -7.34 -6.82
C TRP A 80 -1.56 -6.07 -6.29
N PRO A 81 -0.22 -6.08 -6.15
CA PRO A 81 0.54 -4.87 -5.82
C PRO A 81 0.24 -3.71 -6.77
N VAL A 82 0.23 -2.49 -6.24
CA VAL A 82 -0.10 -1.29 -7.00
C VAL A 82 1.08 -0.34 -7.09
N MET A 83 1.20 0.30 -8.25
CA MET A 83 2.22 1.30 -8.54
C MET A 83 1.61 2.71 -8.50
N PHE A 84 2.38 3.64 -7.97
CA PHE A 84 2.07 5.07 -7.91
C PHE A 84 3.14 5.88 -8.62
N ASP A 85 2.74 7.00 -9.22
CA ASP A 85 3.65 8.01 -9.73
C ASP A 85 4.37 8.72 -8.55
N PRO A 86 5.70 8.82 -8.54
CA PRO A 86 6.44 9.42 -7.41
C PRO A 86 6.24 10.93 -7.25
N GLY A 87 5.90 11.63 -8.34
CA GLY A 87 5.78 13.08 -8.37
C GLY A 87 4.44 13.58 -7.84
N ASN A 88 3.35 12.86 -8.13
CA ASN A 88 2.00 13.24 -7.71
C ASN A 88 1.31 12.25 -6.76
N GLY A 89 1.84 11.03 -6.62
CA GLY A 89 1.30 10.02 -5.71
C GLY A 89 0.00 9.35 -6.16
N MET A 90 -0.45 9.58 -7.39
CA MET A 90 -1.61 8.93 -8.01
C MET A 90 -1.23 7.56 -8.55
N CYS A 91 -2.21 6.72 -8.88
CA CYS A 91 -1.95 5.44 -9.55
C CYS A 91 -1.11 5.67 -10.81
N ALA A 92 -0.04 4.89 -10.96
CA ALA A 92 0.83 4.97 -12.12
C ALA A 92 0.06 4.56 -13.38
N GLN A 93 0.23 5.33 -14.46
CA GLN A 93 -0.28 4.93 -15.77
C GLN A 93 0.59 3.81 -16.32
N VAL A 94 -0.05 2.71 -16.74
CA VAL A 94 0.60 1.67 -17.54
C VAL A 94 0.70 2.23 -18.96
N ARG A 95 1.92 2.53 -19.42
CA ARG A 95 2.21 2.85 -20.82
C ARG A 95 2.71 1.60 -21.53
#